data_AF-A0A6J1WGF4-F1
#
_entry.id   AF-A0A6J1WGF4-F1
#
_cell.length_a   1.000
_cell.length_b   1.000
_cell.length_c   1.000
_cell.angle_alpha   90.00
_cell.angle_beta   90.00
_cell.angle_gamma   90.00
#
_symmetry.space_group_name_H-M   'P 1'
#
loop_
_entity.id
_entity.type
_entity.pdbx_description
1 polymer ?
#
loop_
_entity_poly.entity_id
_entity_poly.type
_entity_poly.pdbx_seq_one_letter_code
_entity_poly.pdbx_strand_id
1 'polypeptide(L)'
;MSTSFKMLAVVIVLFLMNSINSHKVFQINEERGDIVDCVANITRKYLTKGDEITYFDANSDDDKVIQAINDNIHVSLISRTYKKRLKTIVNKGYIIFTRNVEELINKFIYFTRESQWNPNGRFLIIIKSLVEAKLEDIFNILLKFHVVNVVVVNGTSDCDLYTYNPFENYGCGKHFTRIIHYGKCRKPAVDDIFPNKLTTGFRNCSILIVAPHWPPYSIDPNKNITAMTGIEQYMFQIISELENFELKYIFGYNAENFTTVNNNMSAVGSLALLQNNKVDVIIGGMMLINSRADAFDYIWGHLAYVDDLRFVVKRATDVAIWRNIYLEFQPTVWALLILTFVIYSIIFFALFSVKDKNSIMLKMWDSFFQHGHEVRGRFPIRCFFIAWIWFAFLVNSYYQSSLVSLSTHPVKDYQISKEEDLHSFNLKACISPVIQKFQSVEGMKPYKNVVNQCNSLTQSMTMVSRNEDMFTIILNSIYSYNKHRFYDEWGVPSVYCFPNPLSKIIYGIYMYKGFPIRERLHILALRLRENGLLEKNKNDLYHDHMKTHSFHHKPLQLFLIIPWRLYLFGICLSLGGFFLELAIANKIIRYTN
;
A
#
# COMPACT_ATOMS: atom_id res chain seq x y z
N MET A 1 48.07 -62.50 -19.20
CA MET A 1 47.36 -62.09 -20.43
C MET A 1 46.27 -63.11 -20.81
N SER A 2 45.31 -63.38 -19.91
CA SER A 2 44.24 -64.40 -20.11
C SER A 2 42.93 -64.04 -19.40
N THR A 3 42.95 -63.08 -18.46
CA THR A 3 41.79 -62.65 -17.67
C THR A 3 41.05 -61.43 -18.24
N SER A 4 41.64 -60.67 -19.16
CA SER A 4 41.01 -59.49 -19.76
C SER A 4 40.09 -59.82 -20.96
N PHE A 5 40.32 -60.95 -21.65
CA PHE A 5 39.51 -61.34 -22.81
C PHE A 5 38.15 -61.96 -22.42
N LYS A 6 38.04 -62.55 -21.23
CA LYS A 6 36.78 -63.14 -20.74
C LYS A 6 35.76 -62.09 -20.30
N MET A 7 36.21 -60.90 -19.88
CA MET A 7 35.30 -59.83 -19.45
C MET A 7 34.66 -59.08 -20.63
N LEU A 8 35.38 -58.94 -21.75
CA LEU A 8 34.84 -58.30 -22.97
C LEU A 8 33.80 -59.18 -23.68
N ALA A 9 33.98 -60.50 -23.68
CA ALA A 9 33.03 -61.45 -24.29
C ALA A 9 31.69 -61.50 -23.53
N VAL A 10 31.71 -61.37 -22.19
CA VAL A 10 30.47 -61.35 -21.38
C VAL A 10 29.68 -60.06 -21.56
N VAL A 11 30.36 -58.92 -21.76
CA VAL A 11 29.70 -57.63 -22.02
C VAL A 11 29.07 -57.59 -23.42
N ILE A 12 29.71 -58.19 -24.43
CA ILE A 12 29.17 -58.25 -25.79
C ILE A 12 27.97 -59.22 -25.88
N VAL A 13 27.99 -60.33 -25.15
CA VAL A 13 26.85 -61.27 -25.10
C VAL A 13 25.66 -60.68 -24.32
N LEU A 14 25.91 -59.88 -23.26
CA LEU A 14 24.85 -59.16 -22.55
C LEU A 14 24.24 -58.01 -23.39
N PHE A 15 25.03 -57.36 -24.24
CA PHE A 15 24.51 -56.36 -25.20
C PHE A 15 23.69 -57.01 -26.32
N LEU A 16 24.05 -58.21 -26.76
CA LEU A 16 23.31 -58.93 -27.81
C LEU A 16 22.03 -59.61 -27.28
N MET A 17 21.98 -60.03 -26.01
CA MET A 17 20.77 -60.61 -25.43
C MET A 17 19.71 -59.58 -24.99
N ASN A 18 20.09 -58.31 -24.78
CA ASN A 18 19.11 -57.22 -24.57
C ASN A 18 18.51 -56.66 -25.87
N SER A 19 18.98 -57.10 -27.04
CA SER A 19 18.45 -56.69 -28.36
C SER A 19 17.31 -57.58 -28.87
N ILE A 20 16.93 -58.63 -28.14
CA ILE A 20 15.88 -59.56 -28.57
C ILE A 20 14.82 -59.62 -27.46
N ASN A 21 14.05 -58.54 -27.31
CA ASN A 21 12.71 -58.65 -26.76
C ASN A 21 11.80 -57.53 -27.26
N SER A 22 10.89 -57.94 -28.14
CA SER A 22 9.65 -57.28 -28.53
C SER A 22 9.72 -56.01 -29.41
N HIS A 23 10.30 -56.14 -30.60
CA HIS A 23 9.65 -55.51 -31.76
C HIS A 23 8.36 -56.29 -32.07
N LYS A 24 7.30 -56.04 -31.29
CA LYS A 24 5.95 -56.19 -31.83
C LYS A 24 5.76 -55.04 -32.80
N VAL A 25 6.05 -55.31 -34.07
CA VAL A 25 5.54 -54.50 -35.17
C VAL A 25 4.01 -54.61 -35.09
N PHE A 26 3.40 -53.63 -34.44
CA PHE A 26 1.97 -53.40 -34.60
C PHE A 26 1.79 -52.90 -36.03
N GLN A 27 1.07 -53.69 -36.84
CA GLN A 27 0.49 -53.20 -38.09
C GLN A 27 -0.21 -51.88 -37.79
N ILE A 28 0.17 -50.86 -38.55
CA ILE A 28 -0.43 -49.53 -38.55
C ILE A 28 -1.86 -49.72 -39.06
N ASN A 29 -2.86 -49.60 -38.17
CA ASN A 29 -4.20 -49.29 -38.63
C ASN A 29 -4.14 -47.86 -39.18
N GLU A 30 -4.34 -47.72 -40.50
CA GLU A 30 -4.41 -46.44 -41.22
C GLU A 30 -5.35 -45.41 -40.55
N GLU A 31 -6.34 -45.86 -39.79
CA GLU A 31 -7.38 -45.05 -39.13
C GLU A 31 -6.88 -44.04 -38.07
N ARG A 32 -5.66 -44.21 -37.51
CA ARG A 32 -5.13 -43.34 -36.43
C ARG A 32 -4.06 -42.32 -36.86
N GLY A 33 -3.56 -42.40 -38.09
CA GLY A 33 -2.54 -41.44 -38.58
C GLY A 33 -3.09 -40.01 -38.70
N ASP A 34 -4.36 -39.88 -39.06
CA ASP A 34 -4.98 -38.61 -39.45
C ASP A 34 -5.08 -37.58 -38.31
N ILE A 35 -5.41 -38.02 -37.09
CA ILE A 35 -5.47 -37.13 -35.90
C ILE A 35 -4.08 -36.69 -35.48
N VAL A 36 -3.11 -37.61 -35.54
CA VAL A 36 -1.73 -37.35 -35.11
C VAL A 36 -1.09 -36.31 -36.03
N ASP A 37 -1.23 -36.47 -37.35
CA ASP A 37 -0.71 -35.51 -38.33
C ASP A 37 -1.41 -34.15 -38.22
N CYS A 38 -2.73 -34.15 -38.03
CA CYS A 38 -3.55 -32.96 -37.80
C CYS A 38 -3.03 -32.14 -36.60
N VAL A 39 -2.94 -32.78 -35.43
CA VAL A 39 -2.51 -32.12 -34.19
C VAL A 39 -1.06 -31.66 -34.32
N ALA A 40 -0.16 -32.48 -34.87
CA ALA A 40 1.22 -32.10 -35.09
C ALA A 40 1.36 -30.87 -36.00
N ASN A 41 0.59 -30.79 -37.09
CA ASN A 41 0.61 -29.65 -38.02
C ASN A 41 0.05 -28.38 -37.38
N ILE A 42 -1.06 -28.45 -36.64
CA ILE A 42 -1.62 -27.31 -35.90
C ILE A 42 -0.60 -26.82 -34.86
N THR A 43 -0.05 -27.74 -34.08
CA THR A 43 0.91 -27.44 -33.02
C THR A 43 2.17 -26.80 -33.62
N ARG A 44 2.67 -27.30 -34.75
CA ARG A 44 3.82 -26.71 -35.47
C ARG A 44 3.54 -25.30 -36.01
N LYS A 45 2.33 -25.05 -36.54
CA LYS A 45 1.97 -23.75 -37.14
C LYS A 45 1.73 -22.67 -36.08
N TYR A 46 1.09 -23.03 -34.97
CA TYR A 46 0.61 -22.07 -33.98
C TYR A 46 1.36 -22.10 -32.66
N LEU A 47 2.29 -23.00 -32.43
CA LEU A 47 3.09 -23.01 -31.20
C LEU A 47 4.57 -22.98 -31.59
N THR A 48 5.26 -21.94 -31.12
CA THR A 48 6.61 -21.57 -31.57
C THR A 48 7.69 -22.11 -30.62
N LYS A 49 8.92 -22.21 -31.13
CA LYS A 49 10.08 -22.64 -30.35
C LYS A 49 10.27 -21.73 -29.13
N GLY A 50 10.21 -22.32 -27.94
CA GLY A 50 10.31 -21.60 -26.65
C GLY A 50 8.97 -21.29 -25.97
N ASP A 51 7.83 -21.66 -26.56
CA ASP A 51 6.55 -21.61 -25.86
C ASP A 51 6.44 -22.76 -24.85
N GLU A 52 5.93 -22.49 -23.65
CA GLU A 52 5.62 -23.55 -22.67
C GLU A 52 4.19 -24.03 -22.90
N ILE A 53 4.05 -25.29 -23.34
CA ILE A 53 2.76 -25.93 -23.59
C ILE A 53 2.48 -26.91 -22.47
N THR A 54 1.29 -26.81 -21.89
CA THR A 54 0.77 -27.90 -21.06
C THR A 54 0.01 -28.89 -21.92
N TYR A 55 0.44 -30.15 -21.86
CA TYR A 55 -0.32 -31.29 -22.36
C TYR A 55 -1.05 -31.96 -21.20
N PHE A 56 -2.36 -32.13 -21.35
CA PHE A 56 -3.21 -32.79 -20.39
C PHE A 56 -3.79 -34.06 -20.98
N ASP A 57 -3.40 -35.17 -20.39
CA ASP A 57 -4.03 -36.45 -20.63
C ASP A 57 -5.09 -36.73 -19.58
N ALA A 58 -6.35 -36.85 -20.00
CA ALA A 58 -7.42 -37.12 -19.07
C ALA A 58 -7.53 -38.57 -18.59
N ASN A 59 -6.97 -39.53 -19.36
CA ASN A 59 -6.85 -40.98 -19.10
C ASN A 59 -6.70 -41.80 -20.42
N SER A 60 -6.17 -41.25 -21.50
CA SER A 60 -5.83 -42.02 -22.71
C SER A 60 -4.42 -42.59 -22.61
N ASP A 61 -4.27 -43.88 -22.93
CA ASP A 61 -2.97 -44.49 -23.24
C ASP A 61 -2.46 -44.03 -24.63
N ASP A 62 -2.69 -42.77 -25.03
CA ASP A 62 -2.36 -42.25 -26.36
C ASP A 62 -0.96 -41.60 -26.37
N ASP A 63 0.04 -42.39 -25.96
CA ASP A 63 1.47 -42.05 -25.99
C ASP A 63 1.94 -41.60 -27.38
N LYS A 64 1.25 -42.04 -28.44
CA LYS A 64 1.59 -41.75 -29.85
C LYS A 64 1.41 -40.29 -30.23
N VAL A 65 0.40 -39.59 -29.71
CA VAL A 65 0.18 -38.16 -30.00
C VAL A 65 1.26 -37.33 -29.32
N ILE A 66 1.60 -37.67 -28.08
CA ILE A 66 2.68 -37.03 -27.32
C ILE A 66 4.02 -37.25 -28.03
N GLN A 67 4.30 -38.48 -28.44
CA GLN A 67 5.51 -38.83 -29.17
C GLN A 67 5.61 -38.04 -30.48
N ALA A 68 4.53 -37.98 -31.26
CA ALA A 68 4.52 -37.21 -32.50
C ALA A 68 4.72 -35.70 -32.29
N ILE A 69 4.19 -35.12 -31.21
CA ILE A 69 4.41 -33.72 -30.84
C ILE A 69 5.87 -33.52 -30.43
N ASN A 70 6.41 -34.39 -29.59
CA ASN A 70 7.78 -34.30 -29.06
C ASN A 70 8.84 -34.49 -30.14
N ASP A 71 8.61 -35.40 -31.08
CA ASP A 71 9.54 -35.72 -32.17
C ASP A 71 9.56 -34.63 -33.25
N ASN A 72 8.47 -33.88 -33.41
CA ASN A 72 8.32 -32.89 -34.48
C ASN A 72 8.50 -31.43 -34.04
N ILE A 73 8.56 -31.14 -32.74
CA ILE A 73 8.44 -29.78 -32.22
C ILE A 73 9.47 -29.52 -31.11
N HIS A 74 10.31 -28.50 -31.30
CA HIS A 74 11.24 -28.00 -30.29
C HIS A 74 10.54 -27.14 -29.21
N VAL A 75 9.53 -27.70 -28.57
CA VAL A 75 8.74 -27.04 -27.52
C VAL A 75 8.89 -27.82 -26.21
N SER A 76 9.02 -27.10 -25.09
CA SER A 76 8.90 -27.67 -23.76
C SER A 76 7.46 -28.10 -23.50
N LEU A 77 7.21 -29.40 -23.63
CA LEU A 77 5.94 -30.03 -23.33
C LEU A 77 5.90 -30.46 -21.86
N ILE A 78 4.90 -29.96 -21.12
CA ILE A 78 4.66 -30.39 -19.75
C ILE A 78 3.47 -31.33 -19.76
N SER A 79 3.74 -32.64 -19.79
CA SER A 79 2.71 -33.67 -19.64
C SER A 79 2.31 -33.80 -18.17
N ARG A 80 1.01 -33.73 -17.88
CA ARG A 80 0.51 -33.89 -16.51
C ARG A 80 -0.93 -34.40 -16.43
N THR A 81 -1.23 -34.95 -15.26
CA THR A 81 -2.58 -35.34 -14.85
C THR A 81 -3.20 -34.28 -13.94
N TYR A 82 -4.54 -34.27 -13.84
CA TYR A 82 -5.32 -33.28 -13.07
C TYR A 82 -4.97 -33.12 -11.59
N LYS A 83 -4.15 -34.01 -11.01
CA LYS A 83 -3.80 -34.00 -9.59
C LYS A 83 -2.53 -33.21 -9.29
N LYS A 84 -1.65 -32.96 -10.27
CA LYS A 84 -0.33 -32.37 -10.05
C LYS A 84 -0.31 -30.87 -10.39
N ARG A 85 -0.17 -30.02 -9.37
CA ARG A 85 -0.08 -28.55 -9.51
C ARG A 85 1.34 -28.14 -9.93
N LEU A 86 1.43 -27.26 -10.93
CA LEU A 86 2.67 -26.59 -11.30
C LEU A 86 2.79 -25.27 -10.55
N LYS A 87 4.01 -24.92 -10.11
CA LYS A 87 4.26 -23.66 -9.40
C LYS A 87 5.00 -22.61 -10.24
N THR A 88 5.57 -22.96 -11.39
CA THR A 88 6.69 -22.16 -11.95
C THR A 88 6.58 -21.70 -13.40
N ILE A 89 5.59 -22.13 -14.19
CA ILE A 89 5.60 -21.98 -15.65
C ILE A 89 4.27 -21.40 -16.17
N VAL A 90 4.32 -20.26 -16.88
CA VAL A 90 3.17 -19.60 -17.51
C VAL A 90 2.92 -20.24 -18.88
N ASN A 91 1.78 -20.90 -19.03
CA ASN A 91 1.46 -21.63 -20.26
C ASN A 91 0.99 -20.68 -21.36
N LYS A 92 1.56 -20.82 -22.57
CA LYS A 92 1.11 -20.10 -23.76
C LYS A 92 0.10 -20.89 -24.59
N GLY A 93 0.06 -22.20 -24.40
CA GLY A 93 -0.88 -23.10 -25.07
C GLY A 93 -1.28 -24.28 -24.19
N TYR A 94 -2.45 -24.82 -24.49
CA TYR A 94 -3.04 -25.96 -23.82
C TYR A 94 -3.47 -26.99 -24.86
N ILE A 95 -2.97 -28.21 -24.73
CA ILE A 95 -3.44 -29.37 -25.50
C ILE A 95 -4.16 -30.28 -24.52
N ILE A 96 -5.48 -30.44 -24.70
CA ILE A 96 -6.33 -31.20 -23.79
C ILE A 96 -6.88 -32.40 -24.55
N PHE A 97 -6.52 -33.60 -24.12
CA PHE A 97 -7.09 -34.83 -24.67
C PHE A 97 -8.09 -35.44 -23.68
N THR A 98 -9.29 -35.76 -24.15
CA THR A 98 -10.35 -36.32 -23.31
C THR A 98 -11.20 -37.34 -24.08
N ARG A 99 -11.76 -38.30 -23.34
CA ARG A 99 -12.56 -39.38 -23.94
C ARG A 99 -13.93 -38.89 -24.37
N ASN A 100 -14.57 -38.06 -23.54
CA ASN A 100 -15.93 -37.57 -23.75
C ASN A 100 -16.12 -36.16 -23.16
N VAL A 101 -17.24 -35.53 -23.52
CA VAL A 101 -17.56 -34.16 -23.11
C VAL A 101 -17.76 -34.01 -21.60
N GLU A 102 -18.35 -35.01 -20.95
CA GLU A 102 -18.64 -34.97 -19.51
C GLU A 102 -17.35 -34.97 -18.66
N GLU A 103 -16.34 -35.71 -19.09
CA GLU A 103 -15.04 -35.73 -18.45
C GLU A 103 -14.36 -34.36 -18.54
N LEU A 104 -14.41 -33.72 -19.72
CA LEU A 104 -13.89 -32.37 -19.90
C LEU A 104 -14.56 -31.40 -18.93
N ILE A 105 -15.91 -31.34 -18.92
CA ILE A 105 -16.67 -30.39 -18.10
C ILE A 105 -16.37 -30.60 -16.61
N ASN A 106 -16.40 -31.84 -16.12
CA ASN A 106 -16.18 -32.14 -14.71
C ASN A 106 -14.76 -31.83 -14.23
N LYS A 107 -13.77 -31.99 -15.11
CA LYS A 107 -12.36 -31.81 -14.75
C LYS A 107 -11.81 -30.42 -15.10
N PHE A 108 -12.49 -29.63 -15.92
CA PHE A 108 -12.03 -28.30 -16.35
C PHE A 108 -11.79 -27.32 -15.19
N ILE A 109 -12.64 -27.39 -14.15
CA ILE A 109 -12.55 -26.54 -12.96
C ILE A 109 -11.23 -26.71 -12.18
N TYR A 110 -10.53 -27.84 -12.34
CA TYR A 110 -9.23 -28.01 -11.70
C TYR A 110 -8.16 -27.12 -12.33
N PHE A 111 -8.26 -26.82 -13.63
CA PHE A 111 -7.33 -25.92 -14.33
C PHE A 111 -7.44 -24.49 -13.83
N THR A 112 -8.65 -24.03 -13.58
CA THR A 112 -8.93 -22.64 -13.20
C THR A 112 -8.49 -22.32 -11.77
N ARG A 113 -8.12 -23.34 -10.99
CA ARG A 113 -7.63 -23.22 -9.60
C ARG A 113 -6.11 -23.19 -9.48
N GLU A 114 -5.40 -23.07 -10.61
CA GLU A 114 -3.94 -22.97 -10.66
C GLU A 114 -3.50 -21.51 -10.82
N SER A 115 -2.39 -21.11 -10.17
CA SER A 115 -1.81 -19.76 -10.37
C SER A 115 -1.46 -19.51 -11.84
N GLN A 116 -1.00 -20.56 -12.53
CA GLN A 116 -0.57 -20.50 -13.92
C GLN A 116 -1.71 -20.66 -14.94
N TRP A 117 -2.97 -20.63 -14.50
CA TRP A 117 -4.13 -20.64 -15.39
C TRP A 117 -4.07 -19.44 -16.36
N ASN A 118 -4.09 -19.67 -17.67
CA ASN A 118 -4.02 -18.60 -18.67
C ASN A 118 -5.12 -18.78 -19.74
N PRO A 119 -6.30 -18.19 -19.54
CA PRO A 119 -7.41 -18.30 -20.49
C PRO A 119 -7.16 -17.60 -21.84
N ASN A 120 -6.16 -16.72 -21.94
CA ASN A 120 -5.76 -16.07 -23.19
C ASN A 120 -4.87 -16.98 -24.07
N GLY A 121 -4.36 -18.08 -23.52
CA GLY A 121 -3.56 -19.06 -24.26
C GLY A 121 -4.35 -19.72 -25.40
N ARG A 122 -3.64 -20.42 -26.30
CA ARG A 122 -4.27 -21.17 -27.39
C ARG A 122 -4.67 -22.55 -26.89
N PHE A 123 -5.96 -22.88 -26.96
CA PHE A 123 -6.52 -24.16 -26.53
C PHE A 123 -6.82 -25.06 -27.72
N LEU A 124 -6.20 -26.22 -27.76
CA LEU A 124 -6.52 -27.30 -28.68
C LEU A 124 -7.13 -28.45 -27.88
N ILE A 125 -8.42 -28.70 -28.04
CA ILE A 125 -9.16 -29.70 -27.28
C ILE A 125 -9.52 -30.84 -28.21
N ILE A 126 -9.00 -32.04 -27.95
CA ILE A 126 -9.27 -33.24 -28.73
C ILE A 126 -10.20 -34.14 -27.93
N ILE A 127 -11.38 -34.42 -28.49
CA ILE A 127 -12.40 -35.25 -27.86
C ILE A 127 -12.59 -36.51 -28.69
N LYS A 128 -12.24 -37.67 -28.13
CA LYS A 128 -12.26 -38.95 -28.86
C LYS A 128 -13.64 -39.32 -29.41
N SER A 129 -14.68 -39.10 -28.61
CA SER A 129 -16.08 -39.30 -29.02
C SER A 129 -16.86 -38.00 -28.80
N LEU A 130 -16.97 -37.21 -29.86
CA LEU A 130 -17.70 -35.95 -29.86
C LEU A 130 -19.06 -36.15 -30.54
N VAL A 131 -20.13 -35.86 -29.81
CA VAL A 131 -21.48 -35.71 -30.36
C VAL A 131 -21.73 -34.23 -30.57
N GLU A 132 -22.07 -33.81 -31.79
CA GLU A 132 -22.25 -32.38 -32.14
C GLU A 132 -23.26 -31.66 -31.24
N ALA A 133 -24.32 -32.34 -30.81
CA ALA A 133 -25.32 -31.80 -29.88
C ALA A 133 -24.72 -31.37 -28.52
N LYS A 134 -23.53 -31.86 -28.15
CA LYS A 134 -22.82 -31.48 -26.91
C LYS A 134 -21.76 -30.38 -27.11
N LEU A 135 -21.58 -29.85 -28.33
CA LEU A 135 -20.64 -28.76 -28.59
C LEU A 135 -21.01 -27.48 -27.84
N GLU A 136 -22.31 -27.20 -27.72
CA GLU A 136 -22.81 -26.04 -26.98
C GLU A 136 -22.39 -26.10 -25.51
N ASP A 137 -22.49 -27.27 -24.87
CA ASP A 137 -22.05 -27.47 -23.48
C ASP A 137 -20.55 -27.19 -23.30
N ILE A 138 -19.72 -27.60 -24.27
CA ILE A 138 -18.28 -27.34 -24.27
C ILE A 138 -18.01 -25.84 -24.35
N PHE A 139 -18.62 -25.14 -25.31
CA PHE A 139 -18.37 -23.72 -25.45
C PHE A 139 -18.97 -22.89 -24.32
N ASN A 140 -20.07 -23.33 -23.70
CA ASN A 140 -20.62 -22.72 -22.50
C ASN A 140 -19.67 -22.83 -21.30
N ILE A 141 -19.04 -23.99 -21.07
CA ILE A 141 -18.05 -24.12 -19.98
C ILE A 141 -16.78 -23.29 -20.26
N LEU A 142 -16.32 -23.25 -21.52
CA LEU A 142 -15.15 -22.46 -21.91
C LEU A 142 -15.40 -20.96 -21.80
N LEU A 143 -16.57 -20.49 -22.24
CA LEU A 143 -17.02 -19.11 -22.10
C LEU A 143 -17.11 -18.70 -20.63
N LYS A 144 -17.65 -19.58 -19.78
CA LYS A 144 -17.72 -19.35 -18.33
C LYS A 144 -16.35 -19.10 -17.71
N PHE A 145 -15.28 -19.66 -18.27
CA PHE A 145 -13.91 -19.44 -17.81
C PHE A 145 -13.10 -18.52 -18.73
N HIS A 146 -13.78 -17.74 -19.57
CA HIS A 146 -13.20 -16.75 -20.49
C HIS A 146 -12.17 -17.31 -21.48
N VAL A 147 -12.29 -18.59 -21.85
CA VAL A 147 -11.43 -19.22 -22.85
C VAL A 147 -11.94 -18.90 -24.24
N VAL A 148 -11.30 -17.92 -24.87
CA VAL A 148 -11.71 -17.39 -26.17
C VAL A 148 -10.95 -18.08 -27.31
N ASN A 149 -9.63 -18.26 -27.18
CA ASN A 149 -8.77 -18.80 -28.23
C ASN A 149 -8.77 -20.33 -28.22
N VAL A 150 -9.87 -20.95 -28.65
CA VAL A 150 -10.05 -22.42 -28.63
C VAL A 150 -10.41 -23.00 -30.00
N VAL A 151 -9.90 -24.21 -30.25
CA VAL A 151 -10.33 -25.10 -31.34
C VAL A 151 -10.62 -26.48 -30.73
N VAL A 152 -11.82 -27.00 -30.99
CA VAL A 152 -12.25 -28.35 -30.60
C VAL A 152 -12.14 -29.25 -31.82
N VAL A 153 -11.47 -30.39 -31.64
CA VAL A 153 -11.23 -31.40 -32.69
C VAL A 153 -12.05 -32.65 -32.38
N ASN A 154 -12.82 -33.11 -33.37
CA ASN A 154 -13.47 -34.42 -33.31
C ASN A 154 -12.42 -35.53 -33.50
N GLY A 155 -12.19 -36.37 -32.48
CA GLY A 155 -11.20 -37.44 -32.47
C GLY A 155 -11.62 -38.72 -33.19
N THR A 156 -12.55 -38.63 -34.15
CA THR A 156 -12.92 -39.71 -35.07
C THR A 156 -12.11 -39.61 -36.36
N SER A 157 -12.24 -40.58 -37.28
CA SER A 157 -11.48 -40.66 -38.54
C SER A 157 -11.62 -39.42 -39.43
N ASP A 158 -12.67 -38.62 -39.22
CA ASP A 158 -13.04 -37.47 -40.01
C ASP A 158 -12.93 -36.19 -39.16
N CYS A 159 -11.69 -35.77 -38.84
CA CYS A 159 -11.40 -34.75 -37.83
C CYS A 159 -11.92 -33.35 -38.20
N ASP A 160 -13.15 -33.05 -37.80
CA ASP A 160 -13.74 -31.73 -37.92
C ASP A 160 -13.23 -30.77 -36.85
N LEU A 161 -13.06 -29.51 -37.26
CA LEU A 161 -12.60 -28.41 -36.42
C LEU A 161 -13.77 -27.48 -36.08
N TYR A 162 -13.97 -27.22 -34.79
CA TYR A 162 -15.03 -26.35 -34.28
C TYR A 162 -14.46 -25.23 -33.42
N THR A 163 -15.06 -24.05 -33.51
CA THR A 163 -14.78 -22.93 -32.62
C THR A 163 -16.03 -22.08 -32.40
N TYR A 164 -15.92 -21.02 -31.61
CA TYR A 164 -16.98 -20.06 -31.35
C TYR A 164 -16.41 -18.64 -31.21
N ASN A 165 -17.20 -17.60 -31.44
CA ASN A 165 -16.77 -16.22 -31.19
C ASN A 165 -17.74 -15.49 -30.27
N PRO A 166 -17.37 -15.22 -29.01
CA PRO A 166 -18.25 -14.55 -28.06
C PRO A 166 -18.26 -13.01 -28.17
N PHE A 167 -17.54 -12.44 -29.15
CA PHE A 167 -17.55 -11.00 -29.46
C PHE A 167 -18.19 -10.71 -30.83
N GLU A 168 -18.70 -11.73 -31.53
CA GLU A 168 -19.58 -11.52 -32.68
C GLU A 168 -20.91 -10.91 -32.20
N ASN A 169 -21.55 -10.08 -33.04
CA ASN A 169 -22.87 -9.50 -32.75
C ASN A 169 -22.98 -8.75 -31.41
N TYR A 170 -21.92 -8.04 -30.99
CA TYR A 170 -21.88 -7.32 -29.71
C TYR A 170 -22.10 -8.23 -28.49
N GLY A 171 -21.66 -9.50 -28.57
CA GLY A 171 -21.78 -10.47 -27.48
C GLY A 171 -20.95 -10.15 -26.23
N CYS A 172 -19.96 -9.26 -26.35
CA CYS A 172 -19.13 -8.73 -25.25
C CYS A 172 -18.47 -9.80 -24.36
N GLY A 173 -18.22 -11.01 -24.88
CA GLY A 173 -17.66 -12.09 -24.08
C GLY A 173 -18.66 -12.74 -23.10
N LYS A 174 -19.97 -12.47 -23.24
CA LYS A 174 -21.02 -12.96 -22.33
C LYS A 174 -21.89 -14.06 -22.93
N HIS A 175 -21.98 -14.11 -24.25
CA HIS A 175 -22.70 -15.15 -25.00
C HIS A 175 -22.09 -15.30 -26.39
N PHE A 176 -22.45 -16.37 -27.10
CA PHE A 176 -22.14 -16.56 -28.52
C PHE A 176 -23.41 -16.93 -29.27
N THR A 177 -23.48 -16.57 -30.55
CA THR A 177 -24.68 -16.78 -31.37
C THR A 177 -24.65 -18.05 -32.20
N ARG A 178 -23.46 -18.57 -32.49
CA ARG A 178 -23.28 -19.77 -33.32
C ARG A 178 -21.96 -20.48 -33.05
N ILE A 179 -21.94 -21.76 -33.40
CA ILE A 179 -20.72 -22.57 -33.50
C ILE A 179 -20.19 -22.46 -34.93
N ILE A 180 -18.88 -22.24 -35.07
CA ILE A 180 -18.19 -22.07 -36.34
C ILE A 180 -17.49 -23.39 -36.66
N HIS A 181 -17.86 -24.00 -37.78
CA HIS A 181 -17.20 -25.18 -38.33
C HIS A 181 -16.14 -24.74 -39.34
N TYR A 182 -14.87 -25.10 -39.09
CA TYR A 182 -13.74 -24.80 -39.96
C TYR A 182 -13.44 -25.93 -40.96
N GLY A 183 -14.31 -26.94 -41.07
CA GLY A 183 -14.08 -28.08 -41.94
C GLY A 183 -13.09 -29.09 -41.37
N LYS A 184 -12.52 -29.91 -42.27
CA LYS A 184 -11.63 -31.02 -41.94
C LYS A 184 -10.22 -30.53 -41.62
N CYS A 185 -9.57 -31.14 -40.64
CA CYS A 185 -8.28 -30.69 -40.14
C CYS A 185 -7.13 -30.73 -41.16
N ARG A 186 -7.12 -31.67 -42.11
CA ARG A 186 -6.10 -31.74 -43.17
C ARG A 186 -6.12 -30.53 -44.10
N LYS A 187 -7.30 -29.94 -44.28
CA LYS A 187 -7.52 -28.79 -45.15
C LYS A 187 -8.61 -27.92 -44.53
N PRO A 188 -8.28 -27.15 -43.47
CA PRO A 188 -9.25 -26.26 -42.87
C PRO A 188 -9.75 -25.27 -43.94
N ALA A 189 -11.02 -24.91 -43.84
CA ALA A 189 -11.66 -23.93 -44.71
C ALA A 189 -11.12 -22.51 -44.49
N VAL A 190 -10.28 -22.31 -43.47
CA VAL A 190 -9.70 -21.03 -43.07
C VAL A 190 -8.18 -21.15 -42.92
N ASP A 191 -7.48 -20.06 -43.26
CA ASP A 191 -6.03 -19.99 -43.14
C ASP A 191 -5.57 -19.89 -41.68
N ASP A 192 -6.31 -19.13 -40.87
CA ASP A 192 -6.06 -18.96 -39.43
C ASP A 192 -7.19 -19.59 -38.61
N ILE A 193 -6.85 -20.61 -37.82
CA ILE A 193 -7.81 -21.29 -36.91
C ILE A 193 -7.88 -20.64 -35.52
N PHE A 194 -6.97 -19.69 -35.22
CA PHE A 194 -6.99 -18.87 -34.00
C PHE A 194 -7.04 -17.37 -34.36
N PRO A 195 -8.04 -16.91 -35.14
CA PRO A 195 -8.13 -15.52 -35.55
C PRO A 195 -8.39 -14.62 -34.34
N ASN A 196 -8.08 -13.32 -34.49
CA ASN A 196 -8.48 -12.34 -33.49
C ASN A 196 -10.01 -12.26 -33.42
N LYS A 197 -10.56 -12.68 -32.28
CA LYS A 197 -12.02 -12.77 -32.08
C LYS A 197 -12.67 -11.43 -31.71
N LEU A 198 -11.90 -10.42 -31.32
CA LEU A 198 -12.39 -9.07 -30.97
C LEU A 198 -12.77 -8.23 -32.20
N THR A 199 -13.68 -8.72 -33.05
CA THR A 199 -14.06 -8.07 -34.32
C THR A 199 -14.86 -6.78 -34.13
N THR A 200 -15.74 -6.73 -33.12
CA THR A 200 -16.56 -5.55 -32.79
C THR A 200 -15.97 -4.68 -31.67
N GLY A 201 -14.84 -5.10 -31.09
CA GLY A 201 -14.26 -4.47 -29.90
C GLY A 201 -15.19 -4.57 -28.68
N PHE A 202 -15.19 -3.53 -27.84
CA PHE A 202 -16.09 -3.38 -26.69
C PHE A 202 -17.21 -2.37 -26.96
N ARG A 203 -17.45 -2.01 -28.22
CA ARG A 203 -18.48 -1.04 -28.59
C ARG A 203 -19.85 -1.52 -28.10
N ASN A 204 -20.62 -0.65 -27.44
CA ASN A 204 -21.93 -0.96 -26.87
C ASN A 204 -21.93 -2.06 -25.79
N CYS A 205 -20.77 -2.40 -25.22
CA CYS A 205 -20.69 -3.30 -24.07
C CYS A 205 -20.87 -2.53 -22.77
N SER A 206 -21.68 -3.06 -21.84
CA SER A 206 -21.69 -2.56 -20.47
C SER A 206 -20.68 -3.32 -19.61
N ILE A 207 -19.69 -2.59 -19.07
CA ILE A 207 -18.71 -3.09 -18.11
C ILE A 207 -19.23 -2.83 -16.69
N LEU A 208 -19.37 -3.91 -15.92
CA LEU A 208 -19.79 -3.87 -14.52
C LEU A 208 -18.59 -3.68 -13.60
N ILE A 209 -18.57 -2.59 -12.84
CA ILE A 209 -17.44 -2.21 -11.98
C ILE A 209 -17.88 -2.17 -10.51
N VAL A 210 -17.16 -2.89 -9.65
CA VAL A 210 -17.27 -2.67 -8.20
C VAL A 210 -16.34 -1.54 -7.79
N ALA A 211 -16.92 -0.53 -7.14
CA ALA A 211 -16.23 0.66 -6.67
C ALA A 211 -16.64 0.93 -5.22
N PRO A 212 -16.01 0.31 -4.22
CA PRO A 212 -16.35 0.58 -2.82
C PRO A 212 -16.03 2.03 -2.47
N HIS A 213 -16.69 2.64 -1.48
CA HIS A 213 -16.36 4.02 -1.07
C HIS A 213 -14.99 4.03 -0.37
N TRP A 214 -13.96 4.50 -1.09
CA TRP A 214 -12.56 4.59 -0.63
C TRP A 214 -11.87 5.85 -1.18
N PRO A 215 -12.26 7.05 -0.73
CA PRO A 215 -11.66 8.28 -1.24
C PRO A 215 -10.16 8.37 -0.89
N PRO A 216 -9.31 8.87 -1.80
CA PRO A 216 -9.65 9.54 -3.07
C PRO A 216 -9.81 8.60 -4.28
N TYR A 217 -9.66 7.28 -4.11
CA TYR A 217 -9.59 6.33 -5.22
C TYR A 217 -10.94 6.08 -5.89
N SER A 218 -11.97 5.84 -5.08
CA SER A 218 -13.35 5.63 -5.51
C SER A 218 -14.31 6.28 -4.52
N ILE A 219 -15.33 6.94 -5.04
CA ILE A 219 -16.27 7.75 -4.28
C ILE A 219 -17.69 7.28 -4.64
N ASP A 220 -18.38 6.75 -3.64
CA ASP A 220 -19.82 6.54 -3.70
C ASP A 220 -20.55 7.90 -3.64
N PRO A 221 -21.30 8.28 -4.69
CA PRO A 221 -22.00 9.56 -4.75
C PRO A 221 -23.06 9.70 -3.64
N ASN A 222 -23.57 8.61 -3.07
CA ASN A 222 -24.55 8.68 -1.99
C ASN A 222 -23.94 9.01 -0.62
N LYS A 223 -22.62 8.85 -0.48
CA LYS A 223 -21.89 9.06 0.79
C LYS A 223 -21.09 10.35 0.83
N ASN A 224 -20.87 10.97 -0.34
CA ASN A 224 -20.06 12.18 -0.43
C ASN A 224 -20.93 13.40 -0.73
N ILE A 225 -20.53 14.54 -0.18
CA ILE A 225 -21.22 15.83 -0.38
C ILE A 225 -20.82 16.43 -1.74
N THR A 226 -19.60 16.13 -2.21
CA THR A 226 -19.09 16.63 -3.49
C THR A 226 -19.48 15.72 -4.65
N ALA A 227 -19.89 16.31 -5.77
CA ALA A 227 -20.27 15.60 -6.99
C ALA A 227 -19.07 15.01 -7.77
N MET A 228 -17.87 15.04 -7.19
CA MET A 228 -16.65 14.56 -7.85
C MET A 228 -16.52 13.04 -7.73
N THR A 229 -16.05 12.42 -8.81
CA THR A 229 -15.72 10.99 -8.86
C THR A 229 -14.30 10.73 -8.35
N GLY A 230 -14.04 9.53 -7.82
CA GLY A 230 -12.69 9.13 -7.45
C GLY A 230 -11.73 9.00 -8.64
N ILE A 231 -10.43 8.94 -8.36
CA ILE A 231 -9.38 8.94 -9.39
C ILE A 231 -9.52 7.78 -10.38
N GLU A 232 -9.81 6.58 -9.89
CA GLU A 232 -9.94 5.40 -10.77
C GLU A 232 -11.26 5.41 -11.53
N GLN A 233 -12.33 5.99 -10.96
CA GLN A 233 -13.59 6.18 -11.69
C GLN A 233 -13.40 7.17 -12.84
N TYR A 234 -12.75 8.31 -12.59
CA TYR A 234 -12.43 9.30 -13.61
C TYR A 234 -11.58 8.72 -14.74
N MET A 235 -10.58 7.88 -14.39
CA MET A 235 -9.78 7.17 -15.38
C MET A 235 -10.64 6.29 -16.27
N PHE A 236 -11.54 5.47 -15.69
CA PHE A 236 -12.43 4.62 -16.48
C PHE A 236 -13.42 5.42 -17.32
N GLN A 237 -13.91 6.55 -16.83
CA GLN A 237 -14.80 7.43 -17.60
C GLN A 237 -14.13 7.88 -18.91
N ILE A 238 -12.89 8.38 -18.85
CA ILE A 238 -12.15 8.77 -20.05
C ILE A 238 -11.90 7.58 -20.98
N ILE A 239 -11.49 6.44 -20.42
CA ILE A 239 -11.25 5.24 -21.23
C ILE A 239 -12.53 4.74 -21.91
N SER A 240 -13.68 4.86 -21.23
CA SER A 240 -14.98 4.46 -21.77
C SER A 240 -15.41 5.30 -22.97
N GLU A 241 -15.11 6.61 -22.94
CA GLU A 241 -15.33 7.51 -24.07
C GLU A 241 -14.41 7.19 -25.25
N LEU A 242 -13.14 6.81 -24.98
CA LEU A 242 -12.18 6.46 -26.03
C LEU A 242 -12.50 5.12 -26.71
N GLU A 243 -12.96 4.13 -25.95
CA GLU A 243 -13.21 2.76 -26.42
C GLU A 243 -14.70 2.48 -26.70
N ASN A 244 -15.58 3.47 -26.49
CA ASN A 244 -17.03 3.45 -26.73
C ASN A 244 -17.80 2.32 -25.99
N PHE A 245 -17.49 2.12 -24.70
CA PHE A 245 -18.23 1.19 -23.85
C PHE A 245 -18.97 1.91 -22.72
N GLU A 246 -19.99 1.28 -22.17
CA GLU A 246 -20.77 1.83 -21.06
C GLU A 246 -20.23 1.36 -19.71
N LEU A 247 -20.32 2.24 -18.70
CA LEU A 247 -19.89 1.97 -17.34
C LEU A 247 -21.08 1.82 -16.40
N LYS A 248 -21.07 0.77 -15.57
CA LYS A 248 -22.08 0.54 -14.53
C LYS A 248 -21.40 0.25 -13.20
N TYR A 249 -21.58 1.12 -12.21
CA TYR A 249 -20.91 1.04 -10.91
C TYR A 249 -21.76 0.38 -9.83
N ILE A 250 -21.11 -0.38 -8.94
CA ILE A 250 -21.69 -1.03 -7.78
C ILE A 250 -20.92 -0.58 -6.51
N PHE A 251 -21.59 0.15 -5.61
CA PHE A 251 -20.97 0.80 -4.44
C PHE A 251 -21.16 0.06 -3.10
N GLY A 252 -21.87 -1.07 -3.08
CA GLY A 252 -22.34 -1.73 -1.84
C GLY A 252 -21.29 -2.44 -0.97
N TYR A 253 -19.99 -2.31 -1.28
CA TYR A 253 -18.92 -3.05 -0.58
C TYR A 253 -18.10 -2.15 0.35
N ASN A 254 -17.68 -2.69 1.49
CA ASN A 254 -16.77 -2.00 2.41
C ASN A 254 -15.32 -2.15 1.93
N ALA A 255 -14.66 -1.05 1.62
CA ALA A 255 -13.25 -1.03 1.21
C ALA A 255 -12.28 -1.45 2.33
N GLU A 256 -12.67 -1.33 3.60
CA GLU A 256 -11.86 -1.80 4.73
C GLU A 256 -11.91 -3.32 4.93
N ASN A 257 -12.75 -4.03 4.18
CA ASN A 257 -12.70 -5.48 4.17
C ASN A 257 -11.57 -5.94 3.24
N PHE A 258 -10.38 -6.17 3.83
CA PHE A 258 -9.23 -6.68 3.08
C PHE A 258 -9.56 -8.06 2.48
N THR A 259 -9.59 -8.12 1.15
CA THR A 259 -9.88 -9.34 0.38
C THR A 259 -8.62 -10.16 0.14
N THR A 260 -8.72 -11.48 0.21
CA THR A 260 -7.57 -12.39 0.04
C THR A 260 -7.87 -13.46 -0.98
N VAL A 261 -6.80 -14.11 -1.44
CA VAL A 261 -6.87 -15.30 -2.28
C VAL A 261 -6.27 -16.46 -1.51
N ASN A 262 -7.03 -17.56 -1.42
CA ASN A 262 -6.62 -18.78 -0.75
C ASN A 262 -5.60 -19.56 -1.59
N ASN A 263 -4.90 -20.52 -0.98
CA ASN A 263 -3.91 -21.37 -1.66
C ASN A 263 -4.46 -22.23 -2.82
N ASN A 264 -5.79 -22.34 -2.95
CA ASN A 264 -6.48 -23.00 -4.06
C ASN A 264 -6.95 -22.01 -5.15
N MET A 265 -6.41 -20.79 -5.14
CA MET A 265 -6.80 -19.66 -6.00
C MET A 265 -8.26 -19.24 -5.87
N SER A 266 -8.98 -19.66 -4.82
CA SER A 266 -10.32 -19.12 -4.55
C SER A 266 -10.21 -17.76 -3.87
N ALA A 267 -10.95 -16.78 -4.38
CA ALA A 267 -10.99 -15.44 -3.83
C ALA A 267 -12.05 -15.29 -2.74
N VAL A 268 -11.81 -14.38 -1.80
CA VAL A 268 -12.71 -14.04 -0.70
C VAL A 268 -13.13 -12.57 -0.82
N GLY A 269 -14.37 -12.26 -0.44
CA GLY A 269 -14.92 -10.90 -0.46
C GLY A 269 -15.28 -10.43 -1.87
N SER A 270 -15.05 -9.15 -2.18
CA SER A 270 -15.45 -8.58 -3.48
C SER A 270 -14.73 -9.22 -4.67
N LEU A 271 -13.48 -9.68 -4.51
CA LEU A 271 -12.73 -10.39 -5.56
C LEU A 271 -13.41 -11.70 -6.02
N ALA A 272 -14.20 -12.35 -5.16
CA ALA A 272 -14.95 -13.55 -5.54
C ALA A 272 -16.01 -13.27 -6.63
N LEU A 273 -16.43 -12.02 -6.79
CA LEU A 273 -17.41 -11.63 -7.81
C LEU A 273 -16.82 -11.72 -9.23
N LEU A 274 -15.52 -11.44 -9.37
CA LEU A 274 -14.79 -11.60 -10.64
C LEU A 274 -14.75 -13.08 -11.04
N GLN A 275 -14.47 -13.99 -10.11
CA GLN A 275 -14.42 -15.44 -10.41
C GLN A 275 -15.79 -16.06 -10.69
N ASN A 276 -16.86 -15.41 -10.22
CA ASN A 276 -18.24 -15.86 -10.41
C ASN A 276 -18.94 -15.13 -11.58
N ASN A 277 -18.19 -14.37 -12.39
CA ASN A 277 -18.68 -13.62 -13.55
C ASN A 277 -19.85 -12.67 -13.22
N LYS A 278 -19.88 -12.15 -11.99
CA LYS A 278 -20.91 -11.20 -11.54
C LYS A 278 -20.52 -9.76 -11.88
N VAL A 279 -19.22 -9.50 -11.99
CA VAL A 279 -18.63 -8.18 -12.26
C VAL A 279 -17.42 -8.36 -13.15
N ASP A 280 -17.09 -7.32 -13.91
CA ASP A 280 -16.02 -7.37 -14.91
C ASP A 280 -14.71 -6.78 -14.35
N VAL A 281 -14.81 -5.72 -13.53
CA VAL A 281 -13.67 -4.98 -12.98
C VAL A 281 -13.91 -4.60 -11.52
N ILE A 282 -12.85 -4.54 -10.72
CA ILE A 282 -12.85 -4.01 -9.36
C ILE A 282 -11.82 -2.89 -9.25
N ILE A 283 -12.29 -1.72 -8.86
CA ILE A 283 -11.49 -0.53 -8.54
C ILE A 283 -11.65 -0.19 -7.05
N GLY A 284 -10.96 0.85 -6.60
CA GLY A 284 -11.04 1.45 -5.27
C GLY A 284 -9.76 1.35 -4.46
N GLY A 285 -8.60 1.60 -5.09
CA GLY A 285 -7.32 1.64 -4.37
C GLY A 285 -6.92 0.27 -3.83
N MET A 286 -7.10 -0.77 -4.63
CA MET A 286 -6.76 -2.14 -4.26
C MET A 286 -5.24 -2.36 -4.30
N MET A 287 -4.63 -2.69 -3.16
CA MET A 287 -3.18 -2.96 -3.09
C MET A 287 -2.79 -4.16 -3.95
N LEU A 288 -1.70 -4.03 -4.71
CA LEU A 288 -1.14 -5.10 -5.52
C LEU A 288 -0.35 -6.06 -4.63
N ILE A 289 -0.85 -7.30 -4.51
CA ILE A 289 -0.20 -8.39 -3.77
C ILE A 289 -0.08 -9.64 -4.67
N ASN A 290 0.95 -10.46 -4.44
CA ASN A 290 1.26 -11.61 -5.29
C ASN A 290 0.10 -12.59 -5.45
N SER A 291 -0.59 -12.92 -4.35
CA SER A 291 -1.71 -13.88 -4.38
C SER A 291 -2.90 -13.41 -5.22
N ARG A 292 -3.13 -12.09 -5.31
CA ARG A 292 -4.16 -11.52 -6.19
C ARG A 292 -3.69 -11.46 -7.64
N ALA A 293 -2.42 -11.10 -7.88
CA ALA A 293 -1.82 -11.08 -9.20
C ALA A 293 -1.82 -12.46 -9.88
N ASP A 294 -1.65 -13.53 -9.10
CA ASP A 294 -1.72 -14.90 -9.61
C ASP A 294 -3.15 -15.33 -10.00
N ALA A 295 -4.18 -14.83 -9.30
CA ALA A 295 -5.56 -15.27 -9.48
C ALA A 295 -6.34 -14.46 -10.54
N PHE A 296 -5.90 -13.23 -10.83
CA PHE A 296 -6.66 -12.26 -11.62
C PHE A 296 -5.77 -11.56 -12.64
N ASP A 297 -6.40 -11.10 -13.71
CA ASP A 297 -5.75 -10.11 -14.56
C ASP A 297 -5.79 -8.76 -13.85
N TYR A 298 -4.77 -7.95 -14.05
CA TYR A 298 -4.70 -6.63 -13.46
C TYR A 298 -3.96 -5.64 -14.34
N ILE A 299 -4.25 -4.36 -14.10
CA ILE A 299 -3.42 -3.25 -14.55
C ILE A 299 -2.78 -2.61 -13.33
N TRP A 300 -1.56 -2.09 -13.50
CA TRP A 300 -0.76 -1.52 -12.43
C TRP A 300 -0.14 -0.20 -12.88
N GLY A 301 0.50 0.50 -11.95
CA GLY A 301 1.33 1.65 -12.26
C GLY A 301 0.56 2.95 -12.52
N HIS A 302 -0.75 2.93 -12.77
CA HIS A 302 -1.59 4.12 -12.95
C HIS A 302 -1.53 5.08 -11.74
N LEU A 303 -1.27 4.55 -10.54
CA LEU A 303 -1.05 5.29 -9.30
C LEU A 303 0.35 5.05 -8.71
N ALA A 304 1.35 4.76 -9.55
CA ALA A 304 2.72 4.52 -9.07
C ALA A 304 3.26 5.72 -8.30
N TYR A 305 3.87 5.46 -7.13
CA TYR A 305 4.50 6.45 -6.26
C TYR A 305 3.54 7.51 -5.67
N VAL A 306 2.22 7.32 -5.79
CA VAL A 306 1.23 8.24 -5.24
C VAL A 306 1.04 8.04 -3.73
N ASP A 307 1.26 6.83 -3.22
CA ASP A 307 0.97 6.49 -1.83
C ASP A 307 2.06 5.66 -1.15
N ASP A 308 2.09 5.81 0.17
CA ASP A 308 3.00 5.12 1.07
C ASP A 308 2.36 4.90 2.45
N LEU A 309 2.89 3.93 3.19
CA LEU A 309 2.52 3.71 4.58
C LEU A 309 3.41 4.56 5.47
N ARG A 310 2.78 5.31 6.38
CA ARG A 310 3.47 6.18 7.32
C ARG A 310 3.00 5.91 8.75
N PHE A 311 3.93 6.03 9.69
CA PHE A 311 3.59 6.15 11.10
C PHE A 311 2.94 7.50 11.35
N VAL A 312 1.92 7.49 12.20
CA VAL A 312 1.21 8.67 12.65
C VAL A 312 1.15 8.63 14.16
N VAL A 313 1.54 9.75 14.76
CA VAL A 313 1.51 9.99 16.21
C VAL A 313 0.76 11.28 16.48
N LYS A 314 0.40 11.53 17.74
CA LYS A 314 -0.09 12.85 18.13
C LYS A 314 1.00 13.90 17.89
N ARG A 315 0.61 15.08 17.41
CA ARG A 315 1.55 16.20 17.28
C ARG A 315 1.93 16.69 18.68
N ALA A 316 3.22 16.99 18.87
CA ALA A 316 3.71 17.58 20.11
C ALA A 316 3.00 18.91 20.40
N THR A 317 2.54 19.04 21.64
CA THR A 317 1.88 20.23 22.15
C THR A 317 2.89 21.32 22.49
N ASP A 318 2.41 22.55 22.57
CA ASP A 318 3.22 23.66 23.06
C ASP A 318 3.50 23.45 24.56
N VAL A 319 4.74 23.70 24.97
CA VAL A 319 5.10 23.64 26.39
C VAL A 319 4.27 24.67 27.15
N ALA A 320 3.84 24.32 28.37
CA ALA A 320 3.08 25.22 29.23
C ALA A 320 3.76 26.59 29.34
N ILE A 321 3.02 27.66 29.04
CA ILE A 321 3.50 29.04 28.88
C ILE A 321 4.37 29.50 30.07
N TRP A 322 4.03 29.08 31.28
CA TRP A 322 4.79 29.45 32.48
C TRP A 322 6.22 28.92 32.49
N ARG A 323 6.48 27.78 31.83
CA ARG A 323 7.85 27.22 31.72
C ARG A 323 8.70 28.07 30.79
N ASN A 324 8.12 28.74 29.79
CA ASN A 324 8.86 29.56 28.83
C ASN A 324 9.67 30.68 29.52
N ILE A 325 9.18 31.21 30.65
CA ILE A 325 9.86 32.23 31.46
C ILE A 325 11.22 31.73 32.00
N TYR A 326 11.33 30.43 32.27
CA TYR A 326 12.51 29.80 32.88
C TYR A 326 13.35 28.99 31.88
N LEU A 327 12.73 28.52 30.79
CA LEU A 327 13.38 27.75 29.74
C LEU A 327 14.31 28.59 28.86
N GLU A 328 14.21 29.91 28.95
CA GLU A 328 15.05 30.84 28.20
C GLU A 328 16.55 30.57 28.40
N PHE A 329 16.98 30.61 29.65
CA PHE A 329 18.35 30.28 30.00
C PHE A 329 18.43 28.84 30.46
N GLN A 330 19.42 28.12 29.94
CA GLN A 330 19.78 26.82 30.48
C GLN A 330 20.07 26.96 31.99
N PRO A 331 19.77 25.95 32.82
CA PRO A 331 20.05 25.99 34.26
C PRO A 331 21.51 26.35 34.58
N THR A 332 22.44 25.99 33.69
CA THR A 332 23.86 26.37 33.74
C THR A 332 24.06 27.89 33.67
N VAL A 333 23.37 28.59 32.78
CA VAL A 333 23.44 30.05 32.65
C VAL A 333 22.85 30.72 33.88
N TRP A 334 21.72 30.24 34.40
CA TRP A 334 21.15 30.74 35.67
C TRP A 334 22.14 30.59 36.83
N ALA A 335 22.79 29.43 36.95
CA ALA A 335 23.81 29.19 37.97
C ALA A 335 25.03 30.12 37.79
N LEU A 336 25.47 30.34 36.54
CA LEU A 336 26.57 31.26 36.23
C LEU A 336 26.21 32.72 36.53
N LEU A 337 24.97 33.16 36.31
CA LEU A 337 24.52 34.50 36.67
C LEU A 337 24.57 34.72 38.19
N ILE A 338 24.08 33.75 38.97
CA ILE A 338 24.15 33.78 40.43
C ILE A 338 25.61 33.79 40.90
N LEU A 339 26.44 32.92 40.31
CA LEU A 339 27.86 32.83 40.65
C LEU A 339 28.60 34.14 40.33
N THR A 340 28.31 34.74 39.17
CA THR A 340 28.88 36.03 38.75
C THR A 340 28.50 37.14 39.72
N PHE A 341 27.24 37.19 40.15
CA PHE A 341 26.78 38.14 41.17
C PHE A 341 27.53 37.99 42.49
N VAL A 342 27.71 36.76 42.99
CA VAL A 342 28.42 36.48 44.24
C VAL A 342 29.89 36.87 44.12
N ILE A 343 30.59 36.42 43.08
CA ILE A 343 32.01 36.73 42.86
C ILE A 343 32.22 38.24 42.74
N TYR A 344 31.40 38.91 41.93
CA TYR A 344 31.52 40.33 41.70
C TYR A 344 31.26 41.14 42.97
N SER A 345 30.30 40.73 43.81
CA SER A 345 30.06 41.31 45.13
C SER A 345 31.24 41.11 46.09
N ILE A 346 31.85 39.91 46.10
CA ILE A 346 33.04 39.62 46.91
C ILE A 346 34.22 40.51 46.49
N ILE A 347 34.48 40.62 45.19
CA ILE A 347 35.53 41.49 44.64
C ILE A 347 35.27 42.94 45.05
N PHE A 348 34.03 43.41 44.93
CA PHE A 348 33.65 44.76 45.33
C PHE A 348 33.95 45.02 46.82
N PHE A 349 33.57 44.10 47.70
CA PHE A 349 33.80 44.24 49.14
C PHE A 349 35.28 44.16 49.52
N ALA A 350 36.05 43.33 48.83
CA ALA A 350 37.49 43.21 49.04
C ALA A 350 38.24 44.48 48.64
N LEU A 351 37.86 45.10 47.51
CA LEU A 351 38.57 46.26 46.96
C LEU A 351 38.19 47.60 47.63
N PHE A 352 36.95 47.76 48.07
CA PHE A 352 36.44 49.08 48.47
C PHE A 352 36.10 49.23 49.97
N SER A 353 36.32 48.20 50.79
CA SER A 353 36.20 48.21 52.27
C SER A 353 35.01 49.04 52.79
N VAL A 354 33.80 48.72 52.32
CA VAL A 354 32.62 49.54 52.59
C VAL A 354 32.03 49.22 53.97
N LYS A 355 31.64 50.27 54.71
CA LYS A 355 30.99 50.17 56.03
C LYS A 355 29.64 49.45 55.98
N ASP A 356 28.84 49.71 54.95
CA ASP A 356 27.51 49.13 54.79
C ASP A 356 27.46 48.21 53.55
N LYS A 357 27.82 46.94 53.77
CA LYS A 357 27.87 45.93 52.71
C LYS A 357 26.47 45.55 52.21
N ASN A 358 25.47 45.55 53.11
CA ASN A 358 24.12 45.13 52.81
C ASN A 358 23.41 46.12 51.89
N SER A 359 23.53 47.43 52.16
CA SER A 359 22.93 48.47 51.30
C SER A 359 23.47 48.41 49.87
N ILE A 360 24.77 48.17 49.70
CA ILE A 360 25.40 48.09 48.37
C ILE A 360 25.01 46.82 47.65
N MET A 361 24.98 45.67 48.35
CA MET A 361 24.52 44.42 47.76
C MET A 361 23.09 44.55 47.23
N LEU A 362 22.21 45.21 47.98
CA LEU A 362 20.84 45.48 47.55
C LEU A 362 20.79 46.40 46.33
N LYS A 363 21.60 47.47 46.28
CA LYS A 363 21.69 48.33 45.07
C LYS A 363 22.21 47.59 43.84
N MET A 364 23.17 46.68 44.02
CA MET A 364 23.69 45.85 42.93
C MET A 364 22.65 44.81 42.47
N TRP A 365 21.91 44.22 43.40
CA TRP A 365 20.77 43.37 43.09
C TRP A 365 19.69 44.15 42.34
N ASP A 366 19.39 45.37 42.78
CA ASP A 366 18.33 46.20 42.22
C ASP A 366 18.66 46.69 40.80
N SER A 367 19.95 46.86 40.47
CA SER A 367 20.37 47.13 39.09
C SER A 367 20.06 46.00 38.09
N PHE A 368 19.86 44.75 38.55
CA PHE A 368 19.31 43.69 37.69
C PHE A 368 17.85 43.92 37.30
N PHE A 369 17.11 44.76 38.01
CA PHE A 369 15.77 45.16 37.63
C PHE A 369 15.76 46.47 36.84
N GLN A 370 16.93 46.97 36.44
CA GLN A 370 17.12 48.23 35.73
C GLN A 370 16.59 49.45 36.49
N HIS A 371 16.50 49.36 37.82
CA HIS A 371 16.18 50.51 38.66
C HIS A 371 17.38 51.47 38.76
N GLY A 372 17.10 52.77 38.71
CA GLY A 372 18.10 53.82 38.81
C GLY A 372 18.47 54.14 40.25
N HIS A 373 19.77 54.28 40.54
CA HIS A 373 20.26 54.64 41.88
C HIS A 373 21.35 55.70 41.85
N GLU A 374 21.33 56.55 42.87
CA GLU A 374 22.47 57.42 43.16
C GLU A 374 23.61 56.63 43.82
N VAL A 375 24.74 56.54 43.13
CA VAL A 375 25.98 55.95 43.65
C VAL A 375 26.91 57.06 44.14
N ARG A 376 26.91 57.28 45.46
CA ARG A 376 27.87 58.18 46.13
C ARG A 376 29.17 57.42 46.39
N GLY A 377 30.28 57.89 45.82
CA GLY A 377 31.58 57.25 45.95
C GLY A 377 32.68 57.92 45.14
N ARG A 378 33.93 57.50 45.37
CA ARG A 378 35.11 57.91 44.58
C ARG A 378 34.99 57.38 43.15
N PHE A 379 35.68 58.01 42.20
CA PHE A 379 35.70 57.63 40.78
C PHE A 379 35.83 56.10 40.51
N PRO A 380 36.77 55.34 41.13
CA PRO A 380 36.89 53.91 40.86
C PRO A 380 35.65 53.09 41.26
N ILE A 381 34.94 53.49 42.32
CA ILE A 381 33.68 52.85 42.74
C ILE A 381 32.60 53.07 41.69
N ARG A 382 32.54 54.28 41.12
CA ARG A 382 31.59 54.62 40.06
C ARG A 382 31.86 53.82 38.79
N CYS A 383 33.12 53.71 38.36
CA CYS A 383 33.49 52.92 37.18
C CYS A 383 33.14 51.44 37.35
N PHE A 384 33.39 50.88 38.54
CA PHE A 384 33.01 49.50 38.85
C PHE A 384 31.49 49.33 38.77
N PHE A 385 30.71 50.19 39.42
CA PHE A 385 29.25 50.17 39.34
C PHE A 385 28.71 50.34 37.91
N ILE A 386 29.33 51.19 37.08
CA ILE A 386 28.94 51.35 35.66
C ILE A 386 29.16 50.04 34.89
N ALA A 387 30.27 49.33 35.11
CA ALA A 387 30.51 48.05 34.47
C ALA A 387 29.45 47.00 34.87
N TRP A 388 29.06 46.98 36.15
CA TRP A 388 27.97 46.15 36.64
C TRP A 388 26.61 46.49 36.02
N ILE A 389 26.28 47.78 35.97
CA ILE A 389 25.04 48.26 35.34
C ILE A 389 25.01 47.87 33.86
N TRP A 390 26.12 47.99 33.15
CA TRP A 390 26.20 47.60 31.75
C TRP A 390 26.01 46.08 31.59
N PHE A 391 26.64 45.28 32.45
CA PHE A 391 26.41 43.83 32.49
C PHE A 391 24.93 43.48 32.73
N ALA A 392 24.32 44.07 33.77
CA ALA A 392 22.90 43.86 34.09
C ALA A 392 21.98 44.31 32.95
N PHE A 393 22.29 45.43 32.29
CA PHE A 393 21.57 45.92 31.13
C PHE A 393 21.61 44.90 29.97
N LEU A 394 22.80 44.37 29.66
CA LEU A 394 22.96 43.38 28.59
C LEU A 394 22.18 42.09 28.90
N VAL A 395 22.34 41.54 30.11
CA VAL A 395 21.63 40.31 30.54
C VAL A 395 20.11 40.48 30.41
N ASN A 396 19.56 41.59 30.88
CA ASN A 396 18.13 41.87 30.75
C ASN A 396 17.69 42.06 29.29
N SER A 397 18.50 42.75 28.48
CA SER A 397 18.17 42.95 27.06
C SER A 397 18.13 41.63 26.30
N TYR A 398 19.08 40.73 26.56
CA TYR A 398 19.07 39.38 25.99
C TYR A 398 17.86 38.58 26.48
N TYR A 399 17.59 38.60 27.79
CA TYR A 399 16.45 37.90 28.36
C TYR A 399 15.12 38.39 27.77
N GLN A 400 14.89 39.70 27.71
CA GLN A 400 13.68 40.29 27.14
C GLN A 400 13.52 39.96 25.66
N SER A 401 14.58 40.13 24.85
CA SER A 401 14.55 39.83 23.42
C SER A 401 14.18 38.38 23.15
N SER A 402 14.74 37.46 23.94
CA SER A 402 14.52 36.04 23.72
C SER A 402 13.19 35.55 24.30
N LEU A 403 12.74 36.11 25.43
CA LEU A 403 11.39 35.89 25.97
C LEU A 403 10.30 36.33 24.97
N VAL A 404 10.51 37.44 24.24
CA VAL A 404 9.61 37.86 23.15
C VAL A 404 9.60 36.82 22.03
N SER A 405 10.75 36.27 21.66
CA SER A 405 10.84 35.17 20.69
C SER A 405 10.08 33.92 21.17
N LEU A 406 10.25 33.51 22.42
CA LEU A 406 9.53 32.36 23.01
C LEU A 406 8.03 32.60 23.18
N SER A 407 7.62 33.86 23.36
CA SER A 407 6.21 34.23 23.47
C SER A 407 5.51 34.26 22.11
N THR A 408 6.25 34.55 21.03
CA THR A 408 5.73 34.53 19.65
C THR A 408 5.78 33.12 19.04
N HIS A 409 6.84 32.35 19.35
CA HIS A 409 7.01 30.97 18.93
C HIS A 409 7.29 30.09 20.15
N PRO A 410 6.22 29.53 20.78
CA PRO A 410 6.40 28.69 21.96
C PRO A 410 7.23 27.46 21.64
N VAL A 411 8.10 27.09 22.58
CA VAL A 411 8.82 25.81 22.51
C VAL A 411 7.79 24.69 22.56
N LYS A 412 7.99 23.68 21.71
CA LYS A 412 7.16 22.48 21.68
C LYS A 412 7.83 21.36 22.44
N ASP A 413 7.02 20.46 22.99
CA ASP A 413 7.55 19.22 23.53
C ASP A 413 8.22 18.38 22.43
N TYR A 414 9.01 17.37 22.84
CA TYR A 414 9.74 16.53 21.90
C TYR A 414 8.78 15.84 20.93
N GLN A 415 8.95 16.11 19.63
CA GLN A 415 8.17 15.45 18.58
C GLN A 415 8.77 14.09 18.27
N ILE A 416 8.05 13.04 18.66
CA ILE A 416 8.32 11.66 18.24
C ILE A 416 8.26 11.65 16.71
N SER A 417 9.38 11.27 16.08
CA SER A 417 9.55 11.37 14.64
C SER A 417 10.27 10.19 14.00
N LYS A 418 10.84 9.30 14.81
CA LYS A 418 11.55 8.11 14.36
C LYS A 418 10.95 6.84 14.95
N GLU A 419 11.21 5.70 14.30
CA GLU A 419 10.73 4.40 14.78
C GLU A 419 11.39 4.01 16.11
N GLU A 420 12.66 4.38 16.33
CA GLU A 420 13.33 4.11 17.62
C GLU A 420 12.63 4.85 18.78
N ASP A 421 12.08 6.04 18.51
CA ASP A 421 11.32 6.80 19.50
C ASP A 421 10.11 6.00 19.98
N LEU A 422 9.39 5.32 19.07
CA LEU A 422 8.19 4.52 19.40
C LEU A 422 8.49 3.46 20.46
N HIS A 423 9.66 2.83 20.38
CA HIS A 423 10.13 1.85 21.34
C HIS A 423 10.61 2.49 22.64
N SER A 424 11.36 3.61 22.56
CA SER A 424 11.89 4.30 23.74
C SER A 424 10.79 4.89 24.64
N PHE A 425 9.70 5.41 24.04
CA PHE A 425 8.55 5.96 24.74
C PHE A 425 7.45 4.90 25.02
N ASN A 426 7.68 3.63 24.66
CA ASN A 426 6.76 2.50 24.88
C ASN A 426 5.32 2.78 24.39
N LEU A 427 5.19 3.33 23.18
CA LEU A 427 3.89 3.68 22.61
C LEU A 427 3.08 2.42 22.24
N LYS A 428 1.76 2.49 22.43
CA LYS A 428 0.82 1.40 22.08
C LYS A 428 0.40 1.50 20.62
N ALA A 429 0.29 0.35 19.96
CA ALA A 429 -0.08 0.28 18.55
C ALA A 429 -1.61 0.28 18.38
N CYS A 430 -2.15 1.25 17.63
CA CYS A 430 -3.56 1.34 17.25
C CYS A 430 -3.69 1.16 15.73
N ILE A 431 -3.49 -0.07 15.24
CA ILE A 431 -3.40 -0.37 13.81
C ILE A 431 -4.73 -0.93 13.31
N SER A 432 -5.24 -0.46 12.17
CA SER A 432 -6.50 -0.96 11.61
C SER A 432 -6.37 -2.41 11.11
N PRO A 433 -7.47 -3.19 11.06
CA PRO A 433 -7.44 -4.57 10.59
C PRO A 433 -6.96 -4.72 9.14
N VAL A 434 -7.20 -3.71 8.28
CA VAL A 434 -6.72 -3.68 6.88
C VAL A 434 -5.20 -3.71 6.84
N ILE A 435 -4.56 -2.85 7.62
CA ILE A 435 -3.10 -2.73 7.64
C ILE A 435 -2.47 -3.95 8.32
N GLN A 436 -3.07 -4.46 9.39
CA GLN A 436 -2.62 -5.70 10.03
C GLN A 436 -2.64 -6.88 9.05
N LYS A 437 -3.73 -7.04 8.29
CA LYS A 437 -3.84 -8.09 7.26
C LYS A 437 -2.83 -7.88 6.14
N PHE A 438 -2.66 -6.66 5.64
CA PHE A 438 -1.63 -6.34 4.65
C PHE A 438 -0.22 -6.71 5.14
N GLN A 439 0.15 -6.28 6.35
CA GLN A 439 1.43 -6.63 6.98
C GLN A 439 1.62 -8.15 7.08
N SER A 440 0.57 -8.89 7.46
CA SER A 440 0.64 -10.35 7.57
C SER A 440 0.87 -11.04 6.22
N VAL A 441 0.29 -10.51 5.14
CA VAL A 441 0.43 -11.06 3.78
C VAL A 441 1.81 -10.77 3.20
N GLU A 442 2.35 -9.57 3.46
CA GLU A 442 3.70 -9.17 3.02
C GLU A 442 4.82 -9.73 3.92
N GLY A 443 4.50 -10.50 4.95
CA GLY A 443 5.48 -11.11 5.86
C GLY A 443 6.15 -10.11 6.81
N MET A 444 5.53 -8.95 7.05
CA MET A 444 6.00 -7.97 8.03
C MET A 444 5.72 -8.46 9.45
N LYS A 445 6.64 -8.16 10.39
CA LYS A 445 6.48 -8.56 11.79
C LYS A 445 5.34 -7.75 12.43
N PRO A 446 4.37 -8.40 13.10
CA PRO A 446 3.31 -7.69 13.79
C PRO A 446 3.87 -6.94 15.00
N TYR A 447 3.33 -5.75 15.26
CA TYR A 447 3.64 -4.99 16.46
C TYR A 447 3.02 -5.64 17.70
N LYS A 448 3.74 -5.61 18.83
CA LYS A 448 3.23 -6.07 20.13
C LYS A 448 2.32 -4.97 20.73
N ASN A 449 1.45 -5.33 21.66
CA ASN A 449 0.56 -4.40 22.40
C ASN A 449 -0.44 -3.63 21.50
N VAL A 450 -1.12 -4.36 20.61
CA VAL A 450 -2.17 -3.79 19.76
C VAL A 450 -3.43 -3.51 20.58
N VAL A 451 -3.97 -2.30 20.45
CA VAL A 451 -5.23 -1.89 21.08
C VAL A 451 -6.40 -2.30 20.17
N ASN A 452 -7.35 -3.06 20.71
CA ASN A 452 -8.48 -3.63 19.95
C ASN A 452 -9.58 -2.63 19.55
N GLN A 453 -9.47 -1.35 19.92
CA GLN A 453 -10.51 -0.34 19.67
C GLN A 453 -10.42 0.32 18.29
N CYS A 454 -9.44 -0.08 17.48
CA CYS A 454 -9.04 0.61 16.25
C CYS A 454 -9.56 -0.14 15.01
N ASN A 455 -10.86 -0.05 14.75
CA ASN A 455 -11.54 -0.88 13.73
C ASN A 455 -11.41 -0.37 12.29
N SER A 456 -11.15 0.92 12.09
CA SER A 456 -11.04 1.58 10.77
C SER A 456 -9.82 2.50 10.71
N LEU A 457 -9.32 2.84 9.51
CA LEU A 457 -8.17 3.75 9.37
C LEU A 457 -8.44 5.12 10.01
N THR A 458 -9.64 5.64 9.77
CA THR A 458 -10.06 6.96 10.27
C THR A 458 -10.26 6.96 11.79
N GLN A 459 -10.82 5.87 12.36
CA GLN A 459 -10.94 5.74 13.82
C GLN A 459 -9.57 5.61 14.48
N SER A 460 -8.64 4.86 13.88
CA SER A 460 -7.27 4.76 14.39
C SER A 460 -6.59 6.12 14.49
N MET A 461 -6.68 6.94 13.43
CA MET A 461 -6.18 8.32 13.46
C MET A 461 -6.88 9.17 14.52
N THR A 462 -8.20 9.03 14.65
CA THR A 462 -8.97 9.80 15.64
C THR A 462 -8.54 9.46 17.07
N MET A 463 -8.27 8.19 17.37
CA MET A 463 -7.75 7.79 18.68
C MET A 463 -6.34 8.34 18.93
N VAL A 464 -5.44 8.24 17.95
CA VAL A 464 -4.08 8.79 18.05
C VAL A 464 -4.09 10.31 18.20
N SER A 465 -5.03 11.03 17.57
CA SER A 465 -5.14 12.49 17.74
C SER A 465 -5.48 12.91 19.17
N ARG A 466 -6.10 12.02 19.96
CA ARG A 466 -6.54 12.30 21.33
C ARG A 466 -5.52 11.84 22.38
N ASN A 467 -4.82 10.74 22.12
CA ASN A 467 -3.93 10.08 23.08
C ASN A 467 -2.45 10.25 22.73
N GLU A 468 -1.62 10.63 23.69
CA GLU A 468 -0.16 10.82 23.51
C GLU A 468 0.64 9.51 23.53
N ASP A 469 0.08 8.45 24.11
CA ASP A 469 0.72 7.16 24.32
C ASP A 469 0.46 6.15 23.19
N MET A 470 -0.04 6.62 22.04
CA MET A 470 -0.46 5.78 20.93
C MET A 470 0.12 6.21 19.58
N PHE A 471 0.32 5.23 18.71
CA PHE A 471 0.65 5.45 17.31
C PHE A 471 -0.22 4.58 16.39
N THR A 472 -0.33 4.98 15.13
CA THR A 472 -0.99 4.19 14.08
C THR A 472 -0.16 4.17 12.81
N ILE A 473 -0.53 3.31 11.87
CA ILE A 473 0.05 3.25 10.53
C ILE A 473 -1.09 3.49 9.55
N ILE A 474 -0.91 4.45 8.64
CA ILE A 474 -1.91 4.78 7.62
C ILE A 474 -1.29 4.97 6.25
N LEU A 475 -2.12 4.79 5.24
CA LEU A 475 -1.90 5.27 3.87
C LEU A 475 -1.91 6.81 3.83
N ASN A 476 -0.84 7.39 3.27
CA ASN A 476 -0.68 8.83 3.17
C ASN A 476 -1.76 9.50 2.30
N SER A 477 -2.27 8.83 1.26
CA SER A 477 -3.39 9.33 0.45
C SER A 477 -4.67 9.53 1.27
N ILE A 478 -4.98 8.59 2.17
CA ILE A 478 -6.16 8.60 3.04
C ILE A 478 -5.99 9.68 4.10
N TYR A 479 -4.79 9.81 4.67
CA TYR A 479 -4.45 10.92 5.56
C TYR A 479 -4.60 12.26 4.85
N SER A 480 -4.02 12.41 3.65
CA SER A 480 -4.05 13.67 2.89
C SER A 480 -5.48 14.09 2.55
N TYR A 481 -6.33 13.15 2.13
CA TYR A 481 -7.75 13.40 1.87
C TYR A 481 -8.51 13.86 3.14
N ASN A 482 -8.24 13.20 4.28
CA ASN A 482 -8.94 13.48 5.54
C ASN A 482 -8.23 14.51 6.44
N LYS A 483 -7.14 15.13 5.97
CA LYS A 483 -6.25 15.95 6.80
C LYS A 483 -6.98 17.11 7.47
N HIS A 484 -7.95 17.69 6.78
CA HIS A 484 -8.80 18.79 7.29
C HIS A 484 -9.53 18.43 8.59
N ARG A 485 -9.89 17.16 8.82
CA ARG A 485 -10.58 16.69 10.04
C ARG A 485 -9.68 16.70 11.26
N PHE A 486 -8.37 16.78 11.05
CA PHE A 486 -7.36 16.74 12.09
C PHE A 486 -6.69 18.09 12.29
N TYR A 487 -7.17 19.17 11.65
CA TYR A 487 -6.77 20.51 12.02
C TYR A 487 -7.61 21.02 13.19
N ASP A 488 -6.98 21.82 14.06
CA ASP A 488 -7.70 22.66 15.00
C ASP A 488 -8.27 23.91 14.29
N GLU A 489 -9.04 24.72 15.03
CA GLU A 489 -9.66 25.96 14.55
C GLU A 489 -8.63 26.98 13.99
N TRP A 490 -7.34 26.79 14.30
CA TRP A 490 -6.23 27.65 13.92
C TRP A 490 -5.39 27.07 12.76
N GLY A 491 -5.75 25.88 12.26
CA GLY A 491 -5.04 25.20 11.17
C GLY A 491 -3.80 24.41 11.60
N VAL A 492 -3.62 24.16 12.90
CA VAL A 492 -2.56 23.30 13.41
C VAL A 492 -3.04 21.85 13.43
N PRO A 493 -2.34 20.91 12.76
CA PRO A 493 -2.73 19.51 12.77
C PRO A 493 -2.49 18.88 14.14
N SER A 494 -3.47 18.13 14.62
CA SER A 494 -3.44 17.36 15.87
C SER A 494 -2.57 16.10 15.78
N VAL A 495 -2.28 15.65 14.56
CA VAL A 495 -1.44 14.47 14.29
C VAL A 495 -0.20 14.86 13.49
N TYR A 496 0.85 14.08 13.66
CA TYR A 496 2.12 14.20 12.96
C TYR A 496 2.41 12.89 12.24
N CYS A 497 2.61 12.97 10.93
CA CYS A 497 3.03 11.84 10.10
C CYS A 497 4.55 11.85 9.96
N PHE A 498 5.17 10.69 10.07
CA PHE A 498 6.62 10.59 9.92
C PHE A 498 7.04 10.98 8.49
N PRO A 499 8.20 11.66 8.35
CA PRO A 499 8.67 12.10 7.04
C PRO A 499 9.07 10.92 6.15
N ASN A 500 9.67 9.89 6.76
CA ASN A 500 10.10 8.68 6.07
C ASN A 500 8.97 7.64 6.06
N PRO A 501 8.61 7.10 4.88
CA PRO A 501 7.61 6.05 4.80
C PRO A 501 8.16 4.70 5.30
N LEU A 502 7.29 3.90 5.89
CA LEU A 502 7.54 2.51 6.25
C LEU A 502 7.66 1.62 5.01
N SER A 503 6.77 1.83 4.03
CA SER A 503 6.77 1.10 2.76
C SER A 503 6.02 1.88 1.68
N LYS A 504 6.38 1.66 0.41
CA LYS A 504 5.64 2.19 -0.73
C LYS A 504 4.54 1.23 -1.15
N ILE A 505 3.39 1.77 -1.54
CA ILE A 505 2.24 0.97 -1.96
C ILE A 505 2.09 1.04 -3.47
N ILE A 506 1.90 -0.13 -4.08
CA ILE A 506 1.54 -0.27 -5.49
C ILE A 506 0.08 -0.66 -5.55
N TYR A 507 -0.70 0.05 -6.36
CA TYR A 507 -2.10 -0.26 -6.60
C TYR A 507 -2.29 -1.05 -7.88
N GLY A 508 -3.26 -1.96 -7.86
CA GLY A 508 -3.72 -2.72 -8.99
C GLY A 508 -5.23 -2.58 -9.16
N ILE A 509 -5.68 -2.46 -10.40
CA ILE A 509 -7.10 -2.63 -10.74
C ILE A 509 -7.27 -4.05 -11.26
N TYR A 510 -8.18 -4.79 -10.66
CA TYR A 510 -8.35 -6.21 -10.89
C TYR A 510 -9.52 -6.49 -11.83
N MET A 511 -9.34 -7.46 -12.71
CA MET A 511 -10.29 -7.94 -13.70
C MET A 511 -10.37 -9.46 -13.63
N TYR A 512 -11.40 -10.06 -14.22
CA TYR A 512 -11.41 -11.52 -14.37
C TYR A 512 -10.22 -11.94 -15.23
N LYS A 513 -9.70 -13.15 -14.97
CA LYS A 513 -8.54 -13.67 -15.72
C LYS A 513 -8.94 -13.90 -17.18
N GLY A 514 -8.15 -13.42 -18.13
CA GLY A 514 -8.51 -13.46 -19.56
C GLY A 514 -9.21 -12.23 -20.07
N PHE A 515 -8.99 -11.07 -19.43
CA PHE A 515 -9.68 -9.85 -19.82
C PHE A 515 -9.18 -9.38 -21.21
N PRO A 516 -10.04 -9.32 -22.25
CA PRO A 516 -9.57 -9.27 -23.64
C PRO A 516 -8.79 -8.00 -24.02
N ILE A 517 -9.12 -6.85 -23.44
CA ILE A 517 -8.46 -5.56 -23.72
C ILE A 517 -7.56 -5.10 -22.57
N ARG A 518 -7.11 -6.02 -21.69
CA ARG A 518 -6.27 -5.70 -20.52
C ARG A 518 -5.05 -4.83 -20.88
N GLU A 519 -4.33 -5.22 -21.94
CA GLU A 519 -3.12 -4.52 -22.38
C GLU A 519 -3.44 -3.11 -22.89
N ARG A 520 -4.54 -2.98 -23.63
CA ARG A 520 -5.00 -1.67 -24.13
C ARG A 520 -5.40 -0.75 -22.98
N LEU A 521 -6.16 -1.26 -22.02
CA LEU A 521 -6.53 -0.53 -20.80
C LEU A 521 -5.29 -0.09 -20.01
N HIS A 522 -4.29 -0.98 -19.89
CA HIS A 522 -3.05 -0.66 -19.19
C HIS A 522 -2.31 0.50 -19.85
N ILE A 523 -2.12 0.46 -21.17
CA ILE A 523 -1.46 1.52 -21.92
C ILE A 523 -2.21 2.86 -21.78
N LEU A 524 -3.54 2.85 -21.88
CA LEU A 524 -4.35 4.07 -21.72
C LEU A 524 -4.25 4.62 -20.29
N ALA A 525 -4.32 3.77 -19.27
CA ALA A 525 -4.16 4.16 -17.88
C ALA A 525 -2.79 4.82 -17.62
N LEU A 526 -1.70 4.25 -18.18
CA LEU A 526 -0.36 4.82 -18.08
C LEU A 526 -0.27 6.17 -18.81
N ARG A 527 -0.86 6.31 -20.00
CA ARG A 527 -0.91 7.59 -20.72
C ARG A 527 -1.66 8.68 -19.94
N LEU A 528 -2.76 8.33 -19.27
CA LEU A 528 -3.51 9.27 -18.44
C LEU A 528 -2.70 9.75 -17.23
N ARG A 529 -1.91 8.85 -16.64
CA ARG A 529 -0.94 9.19 -15.59
C ARG A 529 0.16 10.10 -16.13
N GLU A 530 0.79 9.73 -17.23
CA GLU A 530 1.96 10.43 -17.80
C GLU A 530 1.63 11.83 -18.30
N ASN A 531 0.41 12.05 -18.81
CA ASN A 531 -0.06 13.39 -19.16
C ASN A 531 -0.54 14.21 -17.94
N GLY A 532 -0.43 13.68 -16.72
CA GLY A 532 -0.79 14.39 -15.49
C GLY A 532 -2.29 14.54 -15.22
N LEU A 533 -3.16 13.92 -16.02
CA LEU A 533 -4.62 14.05 -15.85
C LEU A 533 -5.11 13.42 -14.54
N LEU A 534 -4.54 12.26 -14.16
CA LEU A 534 -4.88 11.61 -12.89
C LEU A 534 -4.37 12.43 -11.68
N GLU A 535 -3.18 13.00 -11.80
CA GLU A 535 -2.59 13.85 -10.75
C GLU A 535 -3.39 15.15 -10.56
N LYS A 536 -3.80 15.77 -11.66
CA LYS A 536 -4.70 16.94 -11.63
C LYS A 536 -6.01 16.60 -10.90
N ASN A 537 -6.69 15.51 -11.30
CA ASN A 537 -7.95 15.10 -10.66
C ASN A 537 -7.76 14.89 -9.14
N LYS A 538 -6.70 14.19 -8.74
CA LYS A 538 -6.37 13.99 -7.31
C LYS A 538 -6.22 15.33 -6.57
N ASN A 539 -5.48 16.27 -7.16
CA ASN A 539 -5.26 17.59 -6.55
C ASN A 539 -6.54 18.42 -6.49
N ASP A 540 -7.39 18.34 -7.51
CA ASP A 540 -8.72 18.98 -7.54
C ASP A 540 -9.61 18.41 -6.43
N LEU A 541 -9.63 17.08 -6.24
CA LEU A 541 -10.34 16.41 -5.15
C LEU A 541 -9.87 16.89 -3.76
N TYR A 542 -8.55 16.95 -3.54
CA TYR A 542 -7.99 17.43 -2.28
C TYR A 542 -8.30 18.90 -2.02
N HIS A 543 -8.18 19.73 -3.05
CA HIS A 543 -8.47 21.15 -2.95
C HIS A 543 -9.94 21.41 -2.63
N ASP A 544 -10.86 20.72 -3.32
CA ASP A 544 -12.29 20.86 -3.08
C ASP A 544 -12.68 20.43 -1.66
N HIS A 545 -12.10 19.33 -1.19
CA HIS A 545 -12.34 18.89 0.18
C HIS A 545 -11.78 19.88 1.23
N MET A 546 -10.63 20.49 0.96
CA MET A 546 -10.01 21.47 1.86
C MET A 546 -10.82 22.76 2.02
N LYS A 547 -11.61 23.17 1.02
CA LYS A 547 -12.48 24.36 1.10
C LYS A 547 -13.52 24.31 2.22
N THR A 548 -13.80 23.11 2.75
CA THR A 548 -14.76 22.92 3.84
C THR A 548 -14.30 23.51 5.18
N HIS A 549 -13.03 23.92 5.30
CA HIS A 549 -12.47 24.40 6.56
C HIS A 549 -11.94 25.83 6.44
N SER A 550 -12.38 26.72 7.34
CA SER A 550 -11.89 28.09 7.48
C SER A 550 -11.03 28.21 8.73
N PHE A 551 -9.82 28.74 8.59
CA PHE A 551 -8.92 28.96 9.72
C PHE A 551 -9.14 30.34 10.34
N HIS A 552 -9.11 30.41 11.67
CA HIS A 552 -9.16 31.66 12.41
C HIS A 552 -7.75 32.11 12.84
N HIS A 553 -7.62 33.37 13.28
CA HIS A 553 -6.38 33.88 13.87
C HIS A 553 -6.35 33.64 15.37
N LYS A 554 -5.36 32.88 15.86
CA LYS A 554 -5.20 32.55 17.27
C LYS A 554 -4.87 33.81 18.08
N PRO A 555 -5.70 34.21 19.07
CA PRO A 555 -5.37 35.34 19.93
C PRO A 555 -4.22 34.96 20.87
N LEU A 556 -3.37 35.94 21.19
CA LEU A 556 -2.31 35.77 22.18
C LEU A 556 -2.94 35.57 23.57
N GLN A 557 -2.74 34.39 24.17
CA GLN A 557 -3.18 34.09 25.54
C GLN A 557 -1.97 34.13 26.48
N LEU A 558 -1.86 35.19 27.30
CA LEU A 558 -0.79 35.32 28.29
C LEU A 558 -1.29 34.85 29.67
N PHE A 559 -0.98 33.62 30.05
CA PHE A 559 -1.26 33.11 31.39
C PHE A 559 -0.06 33.31 32.34
N LEU A 560 0.14 34.54 32.81
CA LEU A 560 1.24 34.92 33.71
C LEU A 560 0.90 34.69 35.20
N ILE A 561 0.39 33.50 35.57
CA ILE A 561 -0.06 33.24 36.96
C ILE A 561 1.13 33.12 37.94
N ILE A 562 2.26 32.56 37.49
CA ILE A 562 3.40 32.28 38.37
C ILE A 562 4.08 33.55 38.90
N PRO A 563 4.38 34.57 38.08
CA PRO A 563 4.93 35.84 38.58
C PRO A 563 4.09 36.46 39.71
N TRP A 564 2.77 36.44 39.59
CA TRP A 564 1.87 36.95 40.64
C TRP A 564 1.94 36.12 41.93
N ARG A 565 2.03 34.79 41.83
CA ARG A 565 2.19 33.92 43.00
C ARG A 565 3.53 34.17 43.71
N LEU A 566 4.62 34.31 42.95
CA LEU A 566 5.94 34.62 43.50
C LEU A 566 5.95 36.00 44.17
N TYR A 567 5.31 36.99 43.56
CA TYR A 567 5.15 38.32 44.13
C TYR A 567 4.40 38.29 45.46
N LEU A 568 3.24 37.63 45.53
CA LEU A 568 2.47 37.47 46.76
C LEU A 568 3.26 36.74 47.85
N PHE A 569 3.98 35.67 47.48
CA PHE A 569 4.85 34.95 48.40
C PHE A 569 5.97 35.86 48.95
N GLY A 570 6.59 36.67 48.10
CA GLY A 570 7.61 37.66 48.50
C GLY A 570 7.06 38.71 49.47
N ILE A 571 5.85 39.22 49.24
CA ILE A 571 5.18 40.13 50.19
C ILE A 571 4.97 39.46 51.54
N CYS A 572 4.45 38.23 51.55
CA CYS A 572 4.22 37.49 52.80
C CYS A 572 5.51 37.26 53.59
N LEU A 573 6.62 36.92 52.91
CA LEU A 573 7.94 36.78 53.54
C LEU A 573 8.44 38.11 54.10
N SER A 574 8.31 39.21 53.35
CA SER A 574 8.72 40.54 53.80
C SER A 574 7.93 40.99 55.02
N LEU A 575 6.60 40.80 55.03
CA LEU A 575 5.75 41.06 56.18
C LEU A 575 6.15 40.20 57.39
N GLY A 576 6.41 38.91 57.17
CA GLY A 576 6.88 38.00 58.23
C GLY A 576 8.19 38.47 58.85
N GLY A 577 9.15 38.89 58.01
CA GLY A 577 10.42 39.48 58.46
C GLY A 577 10.22 40.75 59.28
N PHE A 578 9.38 41.67 58.80
CA PHE A 578 9.05 42.91 59.51
C PHE A 578 8.42 42.64 60.89
N PHE A 579 7.46 41.73 60.98
CA PHE A 579 6.84 41.37 62.26
C PHE A 579 7.84 40.71 63.22
N LEU A 580 8.77 39.91 62.70
CA LEU A 580 9.83 39.29 63.49
C LEU A 580 10.84 40.33 64.02
N GLU A 581 11.25 41.29 63.19
CA GLU A 581 12.07 42.43 63.62
C GLU A 581 11.37 43.24 64.70
N LEU A 582 10.08 43.52 64.53
CA LEU A 582 9.27 44.25 65.51
C LEU A 582 9.13 43.48 66.84
N ALA A 583 8.96 42.16 66.78
CA ALA A 583 8.89 41.31 67.97
C ALA A 583 10.23 41.25 68.72
N ILE A 584 11.36 41.17 67.99
CA ILE A 584 12.70 41.18 68.58
C ILE A 584 13.01 42.56 69.18
N ALA A 585 12.70 43.64 68.47
CA ALA A 585 12.88 45.01 68.96
C ALA A 585 12.07 45.25 70.25
N ASN A 586 10.81 44.83 70.29
CA ASN A 586 9.98 44.92 71.49
C ASN A 586 10.53 44.07 72.66
N LYS A 587 11.11 42.90 72.38
CA LYS A 587 11.71 42.05 73.41
C LYS A 587 13.00 42.65 73.97
N ILE A 588 13.82 43.29 73.13
CA ILE A 588 15.04 44.00 73.53
C ILE A 588 14.69 45.24 74.37
N ILE A 589 13.67 46.01 73.97
CA ILE A 589 13.17 47.17 74.72
C ILE A 589 12.62 46.77 76.10
N ARG A 590 11.96 45.62 76.21
CA ARG A 590 11.50 45.07 77.51
C ARG A 590 12.59 44.50 78.41
N TYR A 591 13.79 44.23 77.88
CA TYR A 591 14.95 43.77 78.67
C TYR A 591 15.89 44.92 79.06
N THR A 592 15.70 46.11 78.49
CA THR A 592 16.51 47.31 78.76
C THR A 592 15.80 48.36 79.62
N ASN A 593 14.49 48.20 79.86
CA ASN A 593 13.74 48.80 80.97
C ASN A 593 13.60 47.78 82.10
#